data_AF-A0A6A5KDQ5-F1
#
_entry.id   AF-A0A6A5KDQ5-F1
#
_cell.length_a   1.000
_cell.length_b   1.000
_cell.length_c   1.000
_cell.angle_alpha   90.00
_cell.angle_beta   90.00
_cell.angle_gamma   90.00
#
_symmetry.space_group_name_H-M   'P 1'
#
loop_
_entity.id
_entity.type
_entity.pdbx_description
1 polymer ?
#
loop_
_entity_poly.entity_id
_entity_poly.type
_entity_poly.pdbx_seq_one_letter_code
_entity_poly.pdbx_strand_id
1 'polypeptide(L)'
;MEEEPLSKSQLEDLTYPCPRLRDFILDDNLPALGSPPGNGHIRKLPKVDLGTLVVLPLELLQALLSHLNLYTLTGFRRVNRRAIEAVESIPQYKAVTTHARNVLRGILSIETGQWISCETVYEKLCTAECEECGDFGGYLYILTCKRVCFLCFSEGKRYLPQRRSHAIRKFGVNRQILNTLPCMRSIPGTYSPNEKKCHERLALVDSESAYRAGITLHGSFSAMEQYVSNKSAQKLQEFNRRTSQATAEGSGPTTRRLRRPRTEDLFDGRSGNPMRFMAIVRMPWLNRVSQELDDCTQQKSLYSNSSSAYSMPGTIPDIQLLQASVDPEDQSEFRILVDQKFVKYLTIDPGLYDVDDMCFGPSLISMLPHLPPGDWNEGHISHNTPNGRPHFARVTKAQLLGVTNLWHPLQIDHLELHMGQKLRSNVYEATCPRFNSTIIAKFARFAWERPQLDAETSAYQWIENHQIGPKFLGHLSEEGRVIGFIIERITDCRHATPEDLSLCQLTLLRLHKLGIEHGDINKHNFLIHDGKATLIDFDNSTLYSDAKTLDEEFQALQEELRDTSGRGGRIVESDAA
;
A
#
# COMPACT_ATOMS: atom_id res chain seq x y z
N MET A 1 -10.91 -23.42 30.96
CA MET A 1 -11.83 -22.40 30.41
C MET A 1 -11.90 -22.72 28.94
N GLU A 2 -13.04 -23.26 28.51
CA GLU A 2 -13.32 -23.52 27.10
C GLU A 2 -13.53 -22.15 26.44
N GLU A 3 -12.67 -21.80 25.47
CA GLU A 3 -12.87 -20.62 24.63
C GLU A 3 -14.08 -20.86 23.73
N GLU A 4 -15.12 -20.03 23.87
CA GLU A 4 -16.27 -20.08 22.97
C GLU A 4 -15.82 -19.73 21.54
N PRO A 5 -16.19 -20.52 20.52
CA PRO A 5 -15.83 -20.24 19.13
C PRO A 5 -16.54 -18.97 18.63
N LEU A 6 -15.77 -18.02 18.10
CA LEU A 6 -16.27 -16.80 17.45
C LEU A 6 -17.32 -17.12 16.38
N SER A 7 -18.46 -16.43 16.45
CA SER A 7 -19.56 -16.57 15.48
C SER A 7 -19.25 -15.86 14.16
N LYS A 8 -19.84 -16.34 13.05
CA LYS A 8 -19.69 -15.74 11.72
C LYS A 8 -19.97 -14.23 11.67
N SER A 9 -20.99 -13.75 12.40
CA SER A 9 -21.29 -12.32 12.50
C SER A 9 -20.20 -11.51 13.22
N GLN A 10 -19.53 -12.08 14.23
CA GLN A 10 -18.41 -11.42 14.91
C GLN A 10 -17.14 -11.36 14.05
N LEU A 11 -17.00 -12.27 13.08
CA LEU A 11 -15.90 -12.27 12.11
C LEU A 11 -16.18 -11.37 10.90
N GLU A 12 -17.43 -11.26 10.45
CA GLU A 12 -17.81 -10.29 9.40
C GLU A 12 -17.51 -8.85 9.83
N ASP A 13 -17.72 -8.51 11.10
CA ASP A 13 -17.33 -7.22 11.72
C ASP A 13 -15.80 -7.04 11.87
N LEU A 14 -15.01 -8.14 11.82
CA LEU A 14 -13.54 -8.14 11.86
C LEU A 14 -12.90 -8.28 10.47
N THR A 15 -13.70 -8.47 9.42
CA THR A 15 -13.23 -8.58 8.05
C THR A 15 -13.48 -7.29 7.29
N TYR A 16 -12.41 -6.65 6.83
CA TYR A 16 -12.50 -5.50 5.92
C TYR A 16 -13.42 -5.80 4.72
N PRO A 17 -14.29 -4.86 4.32
CA PRO A 17 -14.98 -4.94 3.03
C PRO A 17 -13.90 -5.03 1.94
N CYS A 18 -13.74 -6.20 1.33
CA CYS A 18 -12.67 -6.45 0.35
C CYS A 18 -12.86 -5.47 -0.84
N PRO A 19 -12.01 -4.43 -0.98
CA PRO A 19 -12.09 -3.56 -2.14
C PRO A 19 -11.80 -4.43 -3.37
N ARG A 20 -12.45 -4.15 -4.50
CA ARG A 20 -12.22 -4.89 -5.77
C ARG A 20 -10.86 -4.54 -6.40
N LEU A 21 -9.78 -4.59 -5.64
CA LEU A 21 -8.41 -4.42 -6.10
C LEU A 21 -7.78 -5.82 -6.19
N ARG A 22 -7.10 -6.12 -7.30
CA ARG A 22 -6.32 -7.35 -7.43
C ARG A 22 -4.95 -7.10 -6.83
N ASP A 23 -4.61 -7.80 -5.76
CA ASP A 23 -3.31 -7.65 -5.09
C ASP A 23 -2.13 -8.30 -5.85
N PHE A 24 -2.43 -9.01 -6.94
CA PHE A 24 -1.47 -9.75 -7.76
C PHE A 24 -0.50 -10.57 -6.88
N ILE A 25 -1.04 -11.59 -6.23
CA ILE A 25 -0.32 -12.48 -5.31
C ILE A 25 0.10 -13.77 -6.03
N LEU A 26 0.69 -14.74 -5.32
CA LEU A 26 1.09 -16.01 -5.91
C LEU A 26 -0.09 -16.73 -6.57
N ASP A 27 -1.28 -16.69 -5.96
CA ASP A 27 -2.50 -17.34 -6.48
C ASP A 27 -2.82 -16.94 -7.92
N ASP A 28 -2.67 -15.65 -8.23
CA ASP A 28 -3.01 -15.08 -9.54
C ASP A 28 -2.01 -15.52 -10.63
N ASN A 29 -0.85 -16.04 -10.22
CA ASN A 29 0.25 -16.45 -11.09
C ASN A 29 0.46 -17.97 -11.13
N LEU A 30 -0.36 -18.74 -10.41
CA LEU A 30 -0.32 -20.20 -10.51
C LEU A 30 -0.80 -20.63 -11.91
N PRO A 31 -0.20 -21.67 -12.51
CA PRO A 31 -0.67 -22.21 -13.78
C PRO A 31 -2.17 -22.49 -13.74
N ALA A 32 -2.91 -22.29 -14.84
CA ALA A 32 -4.31 -22.69 -14.87
C ALA A 32 -4.44 -24.18 -14.53
N LEU A 33 -5.45 -24.56 -13.74
CA LEU A 33 -5.83 -25.96 -13.66
C LEU A 33 -6.20 -26.38 -15.08
N GLY A 34 -5.46 -27.33 -15.66
CA GLY A 34 -5.97 -28.05 -16.82
C GLY A 34 -7.39 -28.51 -16.49
N SER A 35 -8.30 -28.44 -17.46
CA SER A 35 -9.69 -28.87 -17.30
C SER A 35 -9.73 -30.12 -16.42
N PRO A 36 -10.60 -30.19 -15.40
CA PRO A 36 -10.73 -31.42 -14.61
C PRO A 36 -10.87 -32.54 -15.63
N PRO A 37 -10.06 -33.62 -15.56
CA PRO A 37 -10.26 -34.73 -16.46
C PRO A 37 -11.72 -35.12 -16.31
N GLY A 38 -12.48 -35.00 -17.41
CA GLY A 38 -13.92 -35.19 -17.41
C GLY A 38 -14.25 -36.48 -16.67
N ASN A 39 -15.30 -36.41 -15.84
CA ASN A 39 -15.95 -37.54 -15.17
C ASN A 39 -15.64 -38.88 -15.86
N GLY A 40 -14.75 -39.68 -15.27
CA GLY A 40 -14.43 -40.99 -15.87
C GLY A 40 -13.11 -41.66 -15.56
N HIS A 41 -12.21 -41.12 -14.72
CA HIS A 41 -11.19 -42.00 -14.16
C HIS A 41 -11.82 -42.87 -13.08
N ILE A 42 -12.40 -44.00 -13.52
CA ILE A 42 -12.54 -45.20 -12.71
C ILE A 42 -11.15 -45.43 -12.11
N ARG A 43 -10.94 -45.02 -10.86
CA ARG A 43 -9.73 -45.34 -10.12
C ARG A 43 -9.73 -46.86 -9.98
N LYS A 44 -9.03 -47.52 -10.90
CA LYS A 44 -8.83 -48.97 -10.86
C LYS A 44 -8.35 -49.32 -9.46
N LEU A 45 -8.99 -50.30 -8.80
CA LEU A 45 -8.68 -50.66 -7.42
C LEU A 45 -7.16 -50.92 -7.22
N PRO A 46 -6.63 -50.67 -6.02
CA PRO A 46 -5.27 -51.05 -5.67
C PRO A 46 -5.08 -52.55 -5.87
N LYS A 47 -4.00 -52.93 -6.55
CA LYS A 47 -3.62 -54.34 -6.75
C LYS A 47 -2.58 -54.81 -5.73
N VAL A 48 -1.93 -53.87 -5.06
CA VAL A 48 -0.83 -54.08 -4.13
C VAL A 48 -1.07 -53.16 -2.94
N ASP A 49 -0.71 -53.63 -1.76
CA ASP A 49 -0.86 -52.94 -0.49
C ASP A 49 0.29 -51.93 -0.23
N LEU A 50 0.50 -51.53 1.04
CA LEU A 50 1.58 -50.63 1.45
C LEU A 50 2.83 -51.38 1.94
N GLY A 51 2.93 -52.69 1.71
CA GLY A 51 4.02 -53.53 2.21
C GLY A 51 4.08 -53.51 3.74
N THR A 52 5.27 -53.26 4.30
CA THR A 52 5.52 -53.26 5.75
C THR A 52 4.64 -52.27 6.52
N LEU A 53 4.18 -51.19 5.88
CA LEU A 53 3.32 -50.18 6.53
C LEU A 53 1.89 -50.68 6.81
N VAL A 54 1.48 -51.82 6.24
CA VAL A 54 0.18 -52.45 6.51
C VAL A 54 0.03 -52.90 7.97
N VAL A 55 1.16 -53.10 8.67
CA VAL A 55 1.17 -53.45 10.10
C VAL A 55 0.57 -52.34 10.96
N LEU A 56 0.60 -51.09 10.48
CA LEU A 56 0.07 -49.96 11.21
C LEU A 56 -1.46 -49.86 11.03
N PRO A 57 -2.23 -49.72 12.12
CA PRO A 57 -3.63 -49.29 12.08
C PRO A 57 -3.80 -48.01 11.26
N LEU A 58 -4.97 -47.84 10.63
CA LEU A 58 -5.24 -46.72 9.74
C LEU A 58 -5.04 -45.37 10.44
N GLU A 59 -5.46 -45.28 11.70
CA GLU A 59 -5.38 -44.08 12.52
C GLU A 59 -3.92 -43.68 12.77
N LEU A 60 -3.06 -44.65 13.10
CA LEU A 60 -1.63 -44.41 13.30
C LEU A 60 -0.95 -44.03 11.98
N LEU A 61 -1.33 -44.70 10.88
CA LEU A 61 -0.82 -44.35 9.57
C LEU A 61 -1.22 -42.93 9.17
N GLN A 62 -2.48 -42.53 9.39
CA GLN A 62 -2.97 -41.18 9.09
C GLN A 62 -2.28 -40.12 9.94
N ALA A 63 -2.11 -40.37 11.25
CA ALA A 63 -1.39 -39.46 12.15
C ALA A 63 0.07 -39.29 11.72
N LEU A 64 0.77 -40.37 11.37
CA LEU A 64 2.15 -40.28 10.88
C LEU A 64 2.24 -39.51 9.57
N LEU A 65 1.34 -39.78 8.63
CA LEU A 65 1.34 -39.12 7.33
C LEU A 65 0.95 -37.64 7.42
N SER A 66 0.11 -37.22 8.37
CA SER A 66 -0.27 -35.79 8.53
C SER A 66 0.92 -34.92 8.98
N HIS A 67 1.85 -35.50 9.75
CA HIS A 67 3.05 -34.81 10.23
C HIS A 67 4.20 -34.78 9.20
N LEU A 68 4.08 -35.52 8.08
CA LEU A 68 5.07 -35.46 7.01
C LEU A 68 5.04 -34.09 6.31
N ASN A 69 6.23 -33.63 5.89
CA ASN A 69 6.31 -32.46 5.02
C ASN A 69 5.63 -32.73 3.67
N LEU A 70 5.05 -31.70 3.07
CA LEU A 70 4.24 -31.81 1.86
C LEU A 70 5.04 -32.34 0.67
N TYR A 71 6.36 -32.11 0.62
CA TYR A 71 7.24 -32.73 -0.38
C TYR A 71 7.27 -34.26 -0.25
N THR A 72 7.48 -34.78 0.95
CA THR A 72 7.53 -36.22 1.24
C THR A 72 6.15 -36.85 1.09
N LEU A 73 5.10 -36.19 1.58
CA LEU A 73 3.73 -36.68 1.50
C LEU A 73 3.25 -36.80 0.05
N THR A 74 3.55 -35.81 -0.79
CA THR A 74 3.21 -35.89 -2.23
C THR A 74 4.07 -36.90 -2.97
N GLY A 75 5.33 -37.10 -2.55
CA GLY A 75 6.17 -38.20 -3.01
C GLY A 75 5.57 -39.57 -2.67
N PHE A 76 5.17 -39.78 -1.42
CA PHE A 76 4.52 -41.00 -0.94
C PHE A 76 3.22 -41.28 -1.70
N ARG A 77 2.39 -40.26 -1.91
CA ARG A 77 1.15 -40.35 -2.71
C ARG A 77 1.41 -40.89 -4.12
N ARG A 78 2.61 -40.72 -4.69
CA ARG A 78 2.95 -41.18 -6.05
C ARG A 78 3.49 -42.60 -6.13
N VAL A 79 3.71 -43.28 -4.99
CA VAL A 79 4.33 -44.62 -4.94
C VAL A 79 3.42 -45.68 -5.56
N ASN A 80 2.16 -45.78 -5.11
CA ASN A 80 1.18 -46.71 -5.67
C ASN A 80 -0.26 -46.21 -5.39
N ARG A 81 -1.27 -46.92 -5.90
CA ARG A 81 -2.68 -46.51 -5.71
C ARG A 81 -3.15 -46.59 -4.26
N ARG A 82 -2.64 -47.55 -3.49
CA ARG A 82 -2.99 -47.66 -2.06
C ARG A 82 -2.44 -46.48 -1.27
N ALA A 83 -1.27 -45.96 -1.63
CA ALA A 83 -0.71 -44.75 -1.04
C ALA A 83 -1.55 -43.50 -1.39
N ILE A 84 -2.14 -43.44 -2.60
CA ILE A 84 -3.12 -42.40 -2.94
C ILE A 84 -4.32 -42.46 -1.99
N GLU A 85 -4.92 -43.64 -1.82
CA GLU A 85 -6.05 -43.83 -0.91
C GLU A 85 -5.69 -43.48 0.54
N ALA A 86 -4.52 -43.90 1.01
CA ALA A 86 -4.06 -43.60 2.37
C ALA A 86 -3.92 -42.09 2.60
N VAL A 87 -3.27 -41.36 1.68
CA VAL A 87 -3.12 -39.90 1.80
C VAL A 87 -4.45 -39.17 1.70
N GLU A 88 -5.33 -39.58 0.78
CA GLU A 88 -6.65 -38.95 0.63
C GLU A 88 -7.64 -39.30 1.74
N SER A 89 -7.36 -40.36 2.50
CA SER A 89 -8.13 -40.69 3.71
C SER A 89 -7.80 -39.79 4.90
N ILE A 90 -6.68 -39.06 4.88
CA ILE A 90 -6.27 -38.16 5.97
C ILE A 90 -7.26 -36.97 6.04
N PRO A 91 -7.96 -36.76 7.17
CA PRO A 91 -8.92 -35.67 7.31
C PRO A 91 -8.32 -34.28 7.03
N GLN A 92 -7.14 -34.00 7.58
CA GLN A 92 -6.41 -32.74 7.39
C GLN A 92 -6.08 -32.50 5.91
N TYR A 93 -5.57 -33.52 5.21
CA TYR A 93 -5.25 -33.42 3.79
C TYR A 93 -6.50 -33.20 2.94
N LYS A 94 -7.60 -33.88 3.28
CA LYS A 94 -8.90 -33.71 2.61
C LYS A 94 -9.44 -32.29 2.80
N ALA A 95 -9.37 -31.73 4.01
CA ALA A 95 -9.77 -30.35 4.28
C ALA A 95 -8.94 -29.35 3.47
N VAL A 96 -7.61 -29.48 3.49
CA VAL A 96 -6.70 -28.59 2.75
C VAL A 96 -6.93 -28.68 1.23
N THR A 97 -7.09 -29.88 0.66
CA THR A 97 -7.32 -30.06 -0.79
C THR A 97 -8.70 -29.60 -1.25
N THR A 98 -9.68 -29.56 -0.35
CA THR A 98 -11.05 -29.11 -0.59
C THR A 98 -11.13 -27.58 -0.51
N HIS A 99 -10.61 -26.99 0.56
CA HIS A 99 -10.83 -25.58 0.89
C HIS A 99 -9.65 -24.67 0.56
N ALA A 100 -8.42 -25.17 0.60
CA ALA A 100 -7.19 -24.39 0.43
C ALA A 100 -6.31 -24.92 -0.72
N ARG A 101 -6.95 -25.29 -1.85
CA ARG A 101 -6.25 -25.94 -2.96
C ARG A 101 -5.11 -25.09 -3.54
N ASN A 102 -5.30 -23.78 -3.64
CA ASN A 102 -4.26 -22.88 -4.16
C ASN A 102 -3.05 -22.76 -3.22
N VAL A 103 -3.25 -22.90 -1.91
CA VAL A 103 -2.15 -22.96 -0.93
C VAL A 103 -1.26 -24.17 -1.19
N LEU A 104 -1.85 -25.37 -1.31
CA LEU A 104 -1.08 -26.58 -1.62
C LEU A 104 -0.36 -26.47 -2.97
N ARG A 105 -1.02 -25.90 -3.99
CA ARG A 105 -0.41 -25.68 -5.30
C ARG A 105 0.72 -24.66 -5.24
N GLY A 106 0.55 -23.58 -4.50
CA GLY A 106 1.57 -22.56 -4.23
C GLY A 106 2.80 -23.17 -3.61
N ILE A 107 2.64 -23.86 -2.47
CA ILE A 107 3.72 -24.54 -1.74
C ILE A 107 4.57 -25.43 -2.65
N LEU A 108 3.92 -26.24 -3.49
CA LEU A 108 4.62 -27.13 -4.42
C LEU A 108 5.27 -26.36 -5.59
N SER A 109 4.61 -25.31 -6.10
CA SER A 109 5.08 -24.58 -7.26
C SER A 109 6.26 -23.64 -6.98
N ILE A 110 6.38 -23.16 -5.73
CA ILE A 110 7.53 -22.37 -5.25
C ILE A 110 8.56 -23.20 -4.46
N GLU A 111 8.43 -24.53 -4.47
CA GLU A 111 9.39 -25.49 -3.91
C GLU A 111 9.57 -25.40 -2.36
N THR A 112 8.56 -24.94 -1.61
CA THR A 112 8.63 -24.80 -0.14
C THR A 112 8.14 -26.01 0.65
N GLY A 113 7.60 -27.02 -0.04
CA GLY A 113 6.95 -28.19 0.60
C GLY A 113 7.85 -29.03 1.52
N GLN A 114 9.17 -28.86 1.50
CA GLN A 114 10.08 -29.53 2.43
C GLN A 114 10.03 -28.94 3.85
N TRP A 115 9.56 -27.70 4.00
CA TRP A 115 9.54 -26.96 5.27
C TRP A 115 8.19 -27.01 5.99
N ILE A 116 7.14 -27.50 5.32
CA ILE A 116 5.75 -27.34 5.76
C ILE A 116 5.08 -28.72 5.79
N SER A 117 4.47 -29.08 6.92
CA SER A 117 3.70 -30.31 7.07
C SER A 117 2.23 -30.13 6.68
N CYS A 118 1.53 -31.25 6.44
CA CYS A 118 0.09 -31.18 6.19
C CYS A 118 -0.68 -30.70 7.42
N GLU A 119 -0.26 -31.12 8.61
CA GLU A 119 -0.83 -30.68 9.89
C GLU A 119 -0.72 -29.16 10.05
N THR A 120 0.46 -28.58 9.80
CA THR A 120 0.67 -27.13 9.94
C THR A 120 -0.24 -26.34 9.02
N VAL A 121 -0.43 -26.75 7.75
CA VAL A 121 -1.37 -26.05 6.85
C VAL A 121 -2.81 -26.15 7.34
N TYR A 122 -3.20 -27.31 7.86
CA TYR A 122 -4.54 -27.52 8.41
C TYR A 122 -4.77 -26.68 9.67
N GLU A 123 -3.78 -26.59 10.56
CA GLU A 123 -3.84 -25.69 11.72
C GLU A 123 -4.07 -24.25 11.26
N LYS A 124 -3.31 -23.74 10.29
CA LYS A 124 -3.49 -22.39 9.77
C LYS A 124 -4.80 -22.18 9.03
N LEU A 125 -5.37 -23.24 8.45
CA LEU A 125 -6.72 -23.19 7.86
C LEU A 125 -7.79 -22.99 8.94
N CYS A 126 -7.56 -23.50 10.14
CA CYS A 126 -8.49 -23.40 11.27
C CYS A 126 -8.25 -22.19 12.20
N THR A 127 -7.07 -21.58 12.17
CA THR A 127 -6.81 -20.30 12.84
C THR A 127 -7.44 -19.19 12.03
N ALA A 128 -8.19 -18.23 12.59
CA ALA A 128 -8.72 -17.08 11.83
C ALA A 128 -7.75 -15.89 11.84
N GLU A 129 -7.03 -15.73 12.93
CA GLU A 129 -6.24 -14.55 13.29
C GLU A 129 -4.88 -14.49 12.59
N CYS A 130 -4.39 -13.26 12.43
CA CYS A 130 -3.07 -12.88 11.98
C CYS A 130 -2.10 -13.10 13.14
N GLU A 131 -1.01 -13.82 12.88
CA GLU A 131 -0.01 -14.18 13.89
C GLU A 131 0.87 -13.00 14.35
N GLU A 132 0.66 -11.80 13.81
CA GLU A 132 1.43 -10.60 14.15
C GLU A 132 0.58 -9.55 14.86
N CYS A 133 -0.64 -9.26 14.40
CA CYS A 133 -1.50 -8.24 14.98
C CYS A 133 -2.76 -8.78 15.68
N GLY A 134 -3.15 -10.04 15.45
CA GLY A 134 -4.39 -10.62 15.98
C GLY A 134 -5.64 -10.38 15.14
N ASP A 135 -5.63 -9.45 14.18
CA ASP A 135 -6.76 -9.23 13.26
C ASP A 135 -7.01 -10.41 12.33
N PHE A 136 -8.05 -10.38 11.51
CA PHE A 136 -8.30 -11.45 10.54
C PHE A 136 -7.13 -11.64 9.54
N GLY A 137 -6.54 -12.83 9.53
CA GLY A 137 -5.43 -13.19 8.67
C GLY A 137 -5.88 -13.83 7.36
N GLY A 138 -6.37 -13.02 6.41
CA GLY A 138 -6.87 -13.51 5.11
C GLY A 138 -5.81 -14.12 4.17
N TYR A 139 -4.53 -14.09 4.55
CA TYR A 139 -3.42 -14.56 3.74
C TYR A 139 -2.53 -15.53 4.50
N LEU A 140 -1.81 -16.36 3.74
CA LEU A 140 -0.75 -17.22 4.25
C LEU A 140 0.59 -16.84 3.61
N TYR A 141 1.56 -16.50 4.44
CA TYR A 141 2.95 -16.39 4.05
C TYR A 141 3.58 -17.78 4.04
N ILE A 142 3.77 -18.31 2.83
CA ILE A 142 4.14 -19.71 2.61
C ILE A 142 5.51 -20.06 3.18
N LEU A 143 6.50 -19.16 3.10
CA LEU A 143 7.89 -19.50 3.47
C LEU A 143 8.01 -20.04 4.91
N THR A 144 7.23 -19.52 5.85
CA THR A 144 7.20 -19.98 7.25
C THR A 144 5.83 -20.49 7.68
N CYS A 145 4.90 -20.65 6.72
CA CYS A 145 3.51 -21.06 6.94
C CYS A 145 2.80 -20.24 8.03
N LYS A 146 2.93 -18.92 7.96
CA LYS A 146 2.30 -17.98 8.91
C LYS A 146 1.04 -17.35 8.34
N ARG A 147 -0.02 -17.30 9.13
CA ARG A 147 -1.26 -16.59 8.81
C ARG A 147 -1.09 -15.11 9.08
N VAL A 148 -1.38 -14.27 8.09
CA VAL A 148 -1.08 -12.84 8.10
C VAL A 148 -2.19 -12.02 7.44
N CYS A 149 -2.42 -10.80 7.93
CA CYS A 149 -3.27 -9.82 7.26
C CYS A 149 -2.49 -9.08 6.16
N PHE A 150 -3.20 -8.33 5.30
CA PHE A 150 -2.59 -7.59 4.20
C PHE A 150 -1.53 -6.58 4.66
N LEU A 151 -1.84 -5.82 5.72
CA LEU A 151 -0.97 -4.80 6.27
C LEU A 151 0.33 -5.41 6.79
N CYS A 152 0.24 -6.45 7.63
CA CYS A 152 1.42 -7.08 8.23
C CYS A 152 2.41 -7.60 7.18
N PHE A 153 1.95 -8.28 6.12
CA PHE A 153 2.89 -8.81 5.13
C PHE A 153 3.44 -7.74 4.17
N SER A 154 2.64 -6.71 3.84
CA SER A 154 3.03 -5.66 2.90
C SER A 154 4.00 -4.64 3.51
N GLU A 155 3.95 -4.44 4.83
CA GLU A 155 4.81 -3.48 5.54
C GLU A 155 5.94 -4.13 6.33
N GLY A 156 5.64 -5.23 7.03
CA GLY A 156 6.57 -5.86 7.96
C GLY A 156 7.87 -6.31 7.30
N LYS A 157 9.02 -5.87 7.81
CA LYS A 157 10.36 -6.21 7.26
C LYS A 157 10.65 -7.73 7.27
N ARG A 158 9.95 -8.48 8.12
CA ARG A 158 10.04 -9.95 8.25
C ARG A 158 9.42 -10.67 7.06
N TYR A 159 8.40 -10.08 6.43
CA TYR A 159 7.64 -10.62 5.31
C TYR A 159 8.16 -10.16 3.93
N LEU A 160 9.42 -9.72 3.89
CA LEU A 160 10.10 -9.39 2.65
C LEU A 160 11.16 -10.46 2.34
N PRO A 161 10.83 -11.48 1.51
CA PRO A 161 11.80 -12.47 1.09
C PRO A 161 13.03 -11.84 0.44
N GLN A 162 14.21 -12.29 0.83
CA GLN A 162 15.48 -11.70 0.40
C GLN A 162 16.19 -12.58 -0.61
N ARG A 163 16.86 -11.97 -1.59
CA ARG A 163 17.82 -12.71 -2.43
C ARG A 163 18.95 -13.24 -1.54
N ARG A 164 19.44 -14.45 -1.83
CA ARG A 164 20.56 -15.07 -1.08
C ARG A 164 21.78 -14.15 -0.93
N SER A 165 22.16 -13.45 -1.99
CA SER A 165 23.28 -12.48 -1.96
C SER A 165 23.01 -11.29 -1.04
N HIS A 166 21.75 -10.87 -0.91
CA HIS A 166 21.34 -9.80 -0.02
C HIS A 166 21.39 -10.29 1.43
N ALA A 167 20.80 -11.45 1.72
CA ALA A 167 20.83 -12.04 3.06
C ALA A 167 22.25 -12.26 3.59
N ILE A 168 23.18 -12.76 2.75
CA ILE A 168 24.61 -12.89 3.10
C ILE A 168 25.24 -11.55 3.47
N ARG A 169 24.92 -10.49 2.70
CA ARG A 169 25.46 -9.15 2.94
C ARG A 169 24.89 -8.54 4.20
N LYS A 170 23.57 -8.63 4.38
CA LYS A 170 22.82 -7.96 5.44
C LYS A 170 22.96 -8.62 6.81
N PHE A 171 22.99 -9.95 6.86
CA PHE A 171 23.03 -10.72 8.11
C PHE A 171 24.37 -11.43 8.35
N GLY A 172 25.35 -11.24 7.45
CA GLY A 172 26.68 -11.85 7.61
C GLY A 172 26.69 -13.39 7.59
N VAL A 173 25.63 -14.03 7.09
CA VAL A 173 25.50 -15.49 7.00
C VAL A 173 26.23 -16.07 5.78
N ASN A 174 26.52 -17.37 5.80
CA ASN A 174 27.18 -18.07 4.69
C ASN A 174 26.16 -18.90 3.85
N ARG A 175 26.61 -19.42 2.69
CA ARG A 175 25.75 -20.19 1.78
C ARG A 175 25.28 -21.53 2.37
N GLN A 176 26.11 -22.17 3.20
CA GLN A 176 25.77 -23.45 3.81
C GLN A 176 24.60 -23.28 4.78
N ILE A 177 24.64 -22.25 5.62
CA ILE A 177 23.54 -21.87 6.53
C ILE A 177 22.29 -21.51 5.73
N LEU A 178 22.40 -20.68 4.68
CA LEU A 178 21.22 -20.34 3.87
C LEU A 178 20.52 -21.54 3.23
N ASN A 179 21.23 -22.64 2.97
CA ASN A 179 20.63 -23.86 2.42
C ASN A 179 19.82 -24.64 3.47
N THR A 180 20.03 -24.39 4.76
CA THR A 180 19.26 -25.02 5.84
C THR A 180 18.05 -24.19 6.28
N LEU A 181 17.82 -23.03 5.67
CA LEU A 181 16.73 -22.12 6.02
C LEU A 181 15.55 -22.21 5.05
N PRO A 182 14.33 -21.85 5.50
CA PRO A 182 13.18 -21.71 4.63
C PRO A 182 13.47 -20.82 3.42
N CYS A 183 13.27 -21.40 2.24
CA CYS A 183 13.57 -20.75 0.97
C CYS A 183 12.63 -21.24 -0.12
N MET A 184 12.54 -20.45 -1.18
CA MET A 184 11.66 -20.69 -2.30
C MET A 184 12.32 -20.39 -3.64
N ARG A 185 11.72 -20.93 -4.69
CA ARG A 185 11.97 -20.54 -6.08
C ARG A 185 10.71 -19.93 -6.66
N SER A 186 10.70 -18.63 -6.89
CA SER A 186 9.50 -17.92 -7.37
C SER A 186 9.06 -18.42 -8.76
N ILE A 187 7.83 -18.06 -9.11
CA ILE A 187 7.26 -18.26 -10.45
C ILE A 187 7.30 -16.90 -11.19
N PRO A 188 7.51 -16.88 -12.51
CA PRO A 188 7.34 -15.66 -13.29
C PRO A 188 5.88 -15.23 -13.31
N GLY A 189 5.62 -13.92 -13.25
CA GLY A 189 4.26 -13.43 -13.11
C GLY A 189 4.17 -11.92 -12.92
N THR A 190 2.94 -11.44 -12.72
CA THR A 190 2.66 -10.06 -12.34
C THR A 190 2.39 -10.05 -10.84
N TYR A 191 3.12 -9.23 -10.10
CA TYR A 191 3.06 -9.20 -8.63
C TYR A 191 2.84 -7.79 -8.12
N SER A 192 2.27 -7.67 -6.91
CA SER A 192 1.95 -6.42 -6.20
C SER A 192 0.78 -5.61 -6.81
N PRO A 193 0.10 -4.76 -6.02
CA PRO A 193 -0.94 -3.83 -6.49
C PRO A 193 -0.50 -2.92 -7.64
N ASN A 194 0.81 -2.67 -7.78
CA ASN A 194 1.39 -1.85 -8.85
C ASN A 194 1.63 -2.62 -10.16
N GLU A 195 1.12 -3.86 -10.27
CA GLU A 195 1.22 -4.71 -11.46
C GLU A 195 2.66 -4.94 -11.97
N LYS A 196 3.62 -5.06 -11.04
CA LYS A 196 5.04 -5.25 -11.35
C LYS A 196 5.28 -6.62 -12.02
N LYS A 197 5.70 -6.61 -13.28
CA LYS A 197 6.03 -7.83 -14.04
C LYS A 197 7.40 -8.37 -13.64
N CYS A 198 7.44 -9.65 -13.28
CA CYS A 198 8.64 -10.39 -12.91
C CYS A 198 8.82 -11.58 -13.85
N HIS A 199 9.77 -11.49 -14.79
CA HIS A 199 9.99 -12.52 -15.81
C HIS A 199 10.91 -13.66 -15.36
N GLU A 200 11.72 -13.43 -14.33
CA GLU A 200 12.71 -14.39 -13.84
C GLU A 200 12.22 -15.17 -12.62
N ARG A 201 12.66 -16.43 -12.52
CA ARG A 201 12.54 -17.21 -11.29
C ARG A 201 13.61 -16.79 -10.29
N LEU A 202 13.18 -16.25 -9.16
CA LEU A 202 14.06 -15.75 -8.11
C LEU A 202 14.24 -16.82 -7.02
N ALA A 203 15.49 -17.01 -6.59
CA ALA A 203 15.80 -17.78 -5.40
C ALA A 203 15.80 -16.85 -4.19
N LEU A 204 14.77 -16.99 -3.35
CA LEU A 204 14.50 -16.11 -2.22
C LEU A 204 14.54 -16.93 -0.92
N VAL A 205 15.04 -16.31 0.14
CA VAL A 205 15.11 -16.88 1.49
C VAL A 205 14.25 -16.06 2.42
N ASP A 206 13.73 -16.69 3.45
CA ASP A 206 12.99 -15.99 4.49
C ASP A 206 13.89 -15.00 5.26
N SER A 207 13.39 -13.78 5.48
CA SER A 207 14.14 -12.67 6.06
C SER A 207 14.41 -12.89 7.55
N GLU A 208 13.37 -13.27 8.29
CA GLU A 208 13.44 -13.51 9.73
C GLU A 208 14.35 -14.70 10.05
N SER A 209 14.22 -15.80 9.30
CA SER A 209 15.07 -16.98 9.46
C SER A 209 16.55 -16.67 9.20
N ALA A 210 16.83 -15.87 8.17
CA ALA A 210 18.20 -15.45 7.87
C ALA A 210 18.77 -14.50 8.93
N TYR A 211 17.94 -13.60 9.46
CA TYR A 211 18.30 -12.71 10.56
C TYR A 211 18.66 -13.50 11.83
N ARG A 212 17.81 -14.44 12.24
CA ARG A 212 18.07 -15.31 13.41
C ARG A 212 19.33 -16.15 13.23
N ALA A 213 19.52 -16.72 12.05
CA ALA A 213 20.73 -17.49 11.74
C ALA A 213 22.01 -16.62 11.80
N GLY A 214 21.91 -15.34 11.43
CA GLY A 214 22.99 -14.37 11.59
C GLY A 214 23.32 -14.13 13.05
N ILE A 215 22.31 -13.89 13.90
CA ILE A 215 22.51 -13.74 15.35
C ILE A 215 23.15 -14.99 15.94
N THR A 216 22.67 -16.18 15.61
CA THR A 216 23.23 -17.44 16.12
C THR A 216 24.68 -17.63 15.69
N LEU A 217 25.04 -17.25 14.45
CA LEU A 217 26.39 -17.38 13.94
C LEU A 217 27.38 -16.43 14.65
N HIS A 218 26.96 -15.20 14.93
CA HIS A 218 27.83 -14.15 15.51
C HIS A 218 27.68 -13.99 17.02
N GLY A 219 26.74 -14.71 17.65
CA GLY A 219 26.46 -14.71 19.08
C GLY A 219 25.49 -13.62 19.55
N SER A 220 25.46 -12.45 18.90
CA SER A 220 24.53 -11.36 19.24
C SER A 220 24.22 -10.46 18.05
N PHE A 221 23.19 -9.62 18.18
CA PHE A 221 22.84 -8.61 17.18
C PHE A 221 24.01 -7.63 16.94
N SER A 222 24.60 -7.08 18.01
CA SER A 222 25.71 -6.13 17.90
C SER A 222 26.94 -6.74 17.26
N ALA A 223 27.26 -8.00 17.58
CA ALA A 223 28.38 -8.71 16.96
C ALA A 223 28.16 -8.96 15.47
N MET A 224 26.93 -9.33 15.08
CA MET A 224 26.54 -9.48 13.67
C MET A 224 26.67 -8.16 12.92
N GLU A 225 26.16 -7.06 13.48
CA GLU A 225 26.21 -5.73 12.85
C GLU A 225 27.65 -5.22 12.69
N GLN A 226 28.47 -5.38 13.72
CA GLN A 226 29.90 -5.06 13.66
C GLN A 226 30.63 -5.90 12.59
N TYR A 227 30.36 -7.20 12.52
CA TYR A 227 30.94 -8.06 11.48
C TYR A 227 30.55 -7.59 10.08
N VAL A 228 29.27 -7.30 9.85
CA VAL A 228 28.75 -6.82 8.56
C VAL A 228 29.37 -5.47 8.18
N SER A 229 29.46 -4.53 9.13
CA SER A 229 30.07 -3.21 8.94
C SER A 229 31.57 -3.32 8.63
N ASN A 230 32.32 -4.13 9.39
CA ASN A 230 33.74 -4.34 9.14
C ASN A 230 33.98 -4.97 7.76
N LYS A 231 33.15 -5.94 7.37
CA LYS A 231 33.25 -6.62 6.07
C LYS A 231 32.87 -5.71 4.91
N SER A 232 31.92 -4.78 5.10
CA SER A 232 31.56 -3.79 4.08
C SER A 232 32.67 -2.74 3.92
N ALA A 233 33.25 -2.28 5.02
CA ALA A 233 34.39 -1.35 5.03
C ALA A 233 35.64 -1.97 4.36
N GLN A 234 35.99 -3.21 4.68
CA GLN A 234 37.09 -3.95 4.04
C GLN A 234 36.91 -4.05 2.52
N LYS A 235 35.70 -4.37 2.05
CA LYS A 235 35.40 -4.44 0.61
C LYS A 235 35.51 -3.08 -0.06
N LEU A 236 35.10 -2.01 0.61
CA LEU A 236 35.19 -0.66 0.09
C LEU A 236 36.66 -0.20 0.01
N GLN A 237 37.47 -0.50 1.02
CA GLN A 237 38.91 -0.23 1.02
C GLN A 237 39.62 -0.98 -0.12
N GLU A 238 39.33 -2.28 -0.30
CA GLU A 238 39.90 -3.08 -1.37
C GLU A 238 39.48 -2.57 -2.76
N PHE A 239 38.22 -2.13 -2.92
CA PHE A 239 37.75 -1.50 -4.14
C PHE A 239 38.49 -0.18 -4.44
N ASN A 240 38.65 0.69 -3.44
CA ASN A 240 39.39 1.95 -3.58
C ASN A 240 40.85 1.67 -3.97
N ARG A 241 41.51 0.71 -3.31
CA ARG A 241 42.88 0.29 -3.62
C ARG A 241 43.03 -0.17 -5.07
N ARG A 242 42.15 -1.05 -5.54
CA ARG A 242 42.15 -1.55 -6.93
C ARG A 242 41.86 -0.46 -7.95
N THR A 243 41.00 0.49 -7.59
CA THR A 243 40.69 1.64 -8.44
C THR A 243 41.91 2.54 -8.58
N SER A 244 42.58 2.89 -7.48
CA SER A 244 43.81 3.71 -7.48
C SER A 244 44.97 3.06 -8.24
N GLN A 245 45.13 1.74 -8.17
CA GLN A 245 46.14 1.00 -8.95
C GLN A 245 45.84 1.04 -10.45
N ALA A 246 44.59 0.84 -10.84
CA ALA A 246 44.19 0.89 -12.25
C ALA A 246 44.32 2.30 -12.86
N THR A 247 44.13 3.38 -12.08
CA THR A 247 44.38 4.75 -12.54
C THR A 247 45.87 5.07 -12.70
N ALA A 248 46.74 4.44 -11.90
CA ALA A 248 48.19 4.65 -11.96
C ALA A 248 48.86 3.94 -13.16
N GLU A 249 48.29 2.84 -13.66
CA GLU A 249 48.86 2.01 -14.74
C GLU A 249 48.48 2.47 -16.17
N GLY A 250 47.76 3.60 -16.33
CA GLY A 250 47.59 4.27 -17.63
C GLY A 250 46.67 3.58 -18.65
N SER A 251 45.89 2.58 -18.27
CA SER A 251 44.96 1.89 -19.19
C SER A 251 43.66 2.68 -19.41
N GLY A 252 43.59 3.47 -20.50
CA GLY A 252 42.34 3.97 -21.08
C GLY A 252 41.50 2.86 -21.75
N PRO A 253 40.39 3.20 -22.43
CA PRO A 253 38.97 2.94 -22.15
C PRO A 253 38.51 1.45 -22.15
N THR A 254 39.40 0.50 -21.84
CA THR A 254 39.09 -0.90 -21.51
C THR A 254 38.91 -1.13 -20.01
N THR A 255 38.56 -0.09 -19.25
CA THR A 255 38.02 -0.16 -17.88
C THR A 255 36.63 -0.82 -17.91
N ARG A 256 36.54 -2.09 -18.30
CA ARG A 256 35.34 -2.91 -18.06
C ARG A 256 35.16 -3.07 -16.55
N ARG A 257 34.40 -2.13 -15.97
CA ARG A 257 33.47 -2.33 -14.85
C ARG A 257 34.07 -2.85 -13.54
N LEU A 258 34.97 -2.10 -12.90
CA LEU A 258 35.11 -2.23 -11.45
C LEU A 258 33.81 -1.71 -10.82
N ARG A 259 32.90 -2.62 -10.47
CA ARG A 259 31.60 -2.27 -9.88
C ARG A 259 31.80 -1.99 -8.39
N ARG A 260 31.48 -0.76 -7.95
CA ARG A 260 31.50 -0.38 -6.53
C ARG A 260 30.69 -1.40 -5.71
N PRO A 261 31.22 -1.88 -4.56
CA PRO A 261 30.46 -2.74 -3.67
C PRO A 261 29.18 -2.05 -3.20
N ARG A 262 28.05 -2.74 -3.23
CA ARG A 262 26.80 -2.24 -2.65
C ARG A 262 26.95 -2.23 -1.12
N THR A 263 26.93 -1.04 -0.52
CA THR A 263 27.03 -0.83 0.93
C THR A 263 25.66 -0.66 1.59
N GLU A 264 24.69 -0.10 0.85
CA GLU A 264 23.35 0.19 1.36
C GLU A 264 22.31 -0.84 0.86
N ASP A 265 21.26 -0.98 1.65
CA ASP A 265 20.09 -1.76 1.28
C ASP A 265 19.26 -1.00 0.26
N LEU A 266 18.73 -1.72 -0.73
CA LEU A 266 17.82 -1.14 -1.71
C LEU A 266 16.53 -0.70 -1.01
N PHE A 267 15.98 0.44 -1.45
CA PHE A 267 14.67 0.89 -1.04
C PHE A 267 13.64 -0.21 -1.32
N ASP A 268 12.88 -0.58 -0.29
CA ASP A 268 11.92 -1.68 -0.37
C ASP A 268 10.71 -1.33 -1.24
N GLY A 269 10.16 -0.12 -1.09
CA GLY A 269 8.92 0.27 -1.77
C GLY A 269 7.64 -0.37 -1.20
N ARG A 270 7.74 -1.08 -0.05
CA ARG A 270 6.63 -1.71 0.70
C ARG A 270 5.64 -2.45 -0.20
N SER A 271 4.37 -2.06 -0.23
CA SER A 271 3.32 -2.65 -1.07
C SER A 271 3.64 -2.61 -2.58
N GLY A 272 4.57 -1.76 -3.04
CA GLY A 272 5.07 -1.76 -4.41
C GLY A 272 6.18 -2.79 -4.70
N ASN A 273 6.65 -3.53 -3.70
CA ASN A 273 7.69 -4.55 -3.87
C ASN A 273 7.10 -5.90 -4.28
N PRO A 274 7.34 -6.38 -5.51
CA PRO A 274 6.78 -7.66 -5.95
C PRO A 274 7.26 -8.85 -5.12
N MET A 275 8.45 -8.80 -4.50
CA MET A 275 8.99 -9.92 -3.72
C MET A 275 8.13 -10.25 -2.48
N ARG A 276 7.42 -9.27 -1.93
CA ARG A 276 6.50 -9.47 -0.78
C ARG A 276 5.30 -10.33 -1.15
N PHE A 277 4.85 -10.25 -2.40
CA PHE A 277 3.64 -10.92 -2.90
C PHE A 277 3.94 -12.32 -3.49
N MET A 278 5.21 -12.63 -3.79
CA MET A 278 5.63 -13.90 -4.41
C MET A 278 5.45 -15.14 -3.53
N ALA A 279 5.34 -14.96 -2.22
CA ALA A 279 5.17 -16.04 -1.24
C ALA A 279 3.79 -16.01 -0.56
N ILE A 280 2.87 -15.19 -1.05
CA ILE A 280 1.57 -14.92 -0.42
C ILE A 280 0.46 -15.60 -1.22
N VAL A 281 -0.40 -16.31 -0.51
CA VAL A 281 -1.62 -16.93 -1.04
C VAL A 281 -2.80 -16.58 -0.15
N ARG A 282 -4.01 -16.54 -0.72
CA ARG A 282 -5.24 -16.37 0.07
C ARG A 282 -5.47 -17.61 0.90
N MET A 283 -5.90 -17.40 2.13
CA MET A 283 -6.19 -18.46 3.08
C MET A 283 -7.59 -18.26 3.65
N PRO A 284 -8.58 -19.10 3.28
CA PRO A 284 -9.88 -19.06 3.93
C PRO A 284 -9.75 -19.50 5.39
N TRP A 285 -10.79 -19.26 6.17
CA TRP A 285 -10.93 -19.82 7.51
C TRP A 285 -11.96 -20.95 7.50
N LEU A 286 -11.59 -22.08 8.08
CA LEU A 286 -12.47 -23.23 8.29
C LEU A 286 -12.74 -23.39 9.79
N ASN A 287 -13.99 -23.20 10.19
CA ASN A 287 -14.41 -23.45 11.55
C ASN A 287 -14.37 -24.96 11.84
N ARG A 288 -13.63 -25.37 12.88
CA ARG A 288 -13.49 -26.79 13.24
C ARG A 288 -14.80 -27.45 13.67
N VAL A 289 -15.67 -26.68 14.33
CA VAL A 289 -16.90 -27.18 14.95
C VAL A 289 -18.05 -27.16 13.95
N SER A 290 -18.30 -26.02 13.31
CA SER A 290 -19.42 -25.90 12.35
C SER A 290 -19.09 -26.42 10.95
N GLN A 291 -17.81 -26.66 10.63
CA GLN A 291 -17.32 -26.96 9.28
C GLN A 291 -17.68 -25.87 8.25
N GLU A 292 -18.05 -24.67 8.73
CA GLU A 292 -18.35 -23.52 7.89
C GLU A 292 -17.05 -22.92 7.37
N LEU A 293 -17.12 -22.46 6.13
CA LEU A 293 -16.03 -21.80 5.43
C LEU A 293 -16.38 -20.32 5.28
N ASP A 294 -15.57 -19.44 5.85
CA ASP A 294 -15.60 -18.01 5.49
C ASP A 294 -14.44 -17.68 4.55
N ASP A 295 -14.84 -17.15 3.41
CA ASP A 295 -13.98 -16.82 2.29
C ASP A 295 -14.29 -15.36 1.90
N CYS A 296 -13.28 -14.49 1.98
CA CYS A 296 -13.38 -13.10 1.50
C CYS A 296 -13.68 -13.00 -0.01
N THR A 297 -13.78 -14.12 -0.75
CA THR A 297 -13.99 -14.14 -2.21
C THR A 297 -15.44 -14.37 -2.70
N GLN A 298 -16.46 -14.46 -1.83
CA GLN A 298 -17.87 -14.53 -2.27
C GLN A 298 -18.47 -13.19 -2.80
N GLN A 299 -17.70 -12.40 -3.55
CA GLN A 299 -18.24 -11.33 -4.40
C GLN A 299 -18.04 -11.62 -5.90
N LYS A 300 -18.23 -12.88 -6.31
CA LYS A 300 -18.38 -13.28 -7.72
C LYS A 300 -19.72 -13.97 -7.95
N SER A 301 -20.83 -13.26 -7.73
CA SER A 301 -22.16 -13.52 -8.30
C SER A 301 -23.20 -12.80 -7.44
N LEU A 302 -23.68 -11.63 -7.86
CA LEU A 302 -25.01 -11.05 -7.57
C LEU A 302 -24.97 -9.54 -7.90
N TYR A 303 -24.87 -9.22 -9.19
CA TYR A 303 -25.41 -7.97 -9.72
C TYR A 303 -26.17 -8.32 -10.99
N SER A 304 -27.36 -8.86 -10.80
CA SER A 304 -28.44 -8.79 -11.77
C SER A 304 -29.71 -8.49 -10.98
N ASN A 305 -30.23 -7.27 -11.18
CA ASN A 305 -31.55 -6.78 -10.78
C ASN A 305 -31.79 -6.66 -9.26
N SER A 306 -31.86 -5.43 -8.74
CA SER A 306 -33.09 -4.64 -8.76
C SER A 306 -32.97 -3.48 -7.78
N SER A 307 -33.28 -2.29 -8.27
CA SER A 307 -33.60 -1.10 -7.51
C SER A 307 -34.78 -1.36 -6.57
N SER A 308 -34.63 -1.11 -5.27
CA SER A 308 -35.69 -0.50 -4.44
C SER A 308 -35.13 -0.11 -3.08
N ALA A 309 -35.29 1.18 -2.77
CA ALA A 309 -35.03 1.75 -1.46
C ALA A 309 -36.06 1.24 -0.44
N TYR A 310 -35.59 0.79 0.73
CA TYR A 310 -36.27 0.93 2.03
C TYR A 310 -35.24 0.83 3.16
N SER A 311 -35.18 1.86 3.99
CA SER A 311 -34.30 2.00 5.15
C SER A 311 -34.83 1.19 6.34
N MET A 312 -33.96 0.38 6.96
CA MET A 312 -34.20 -0.29 8.25
C MET A 312 -33.20 0.23 9.30
N PRO A 313 -33.63 0.52 10.55
CA PRO A 313 -32.75 1.01 11.61
C PRO A 313 -31.93 -0.15 12.19
N GLY A 314 -30.60 0.00 12.17
CA GLY A 314 -29.63 -1.02 12.60
C GLY A 314 -28.47 -1.24 11.62
N THR A 315 -28.40 -0.47 10.54
CA THR A 315 -27.28 -0.47 9.60
C THR A 315 -26.06 0.18 10.24
N ILE A 316 -24.92 -0.52 10.22
CA ILE A 316 -23.62 0.07 10.53
C ILE A 316 -23.42 1.24 9.56
N PRO A 317 -23.12 2.46 10.04
CA PRO A 317 -22.93 3.60 9.16
C PRO A 317 -21.80 3.32 8.18
N ASP A 318 -22.00 3.62 6.90
CA ASP A 318 -20.96 3.49 5.88
C ASP A 318 -19.97 4.64 6.06
N ILE A 319 -18.82 4.38 6.68
CA ILE A 319 -17.80 5.39 6.97
C ILE A 319 -16.67 5.25 5.96
N GLN A 320 -16.32 6.35 5.29
CA GLN A 320 -15.18 6.45 4.40
C GLN A 320 -14.26 7.57 4.87
N LEU A 321 -12.96 7.29 5.03
CA LEU A 321 -11.97 8.34 5.29
C LEU A 321 -11.72 9.13 4.00
N LEU A 322 -11.98 10.44 4.04
CA LEU A 322 -11.68 11.35 2.94
C LEU A 322 -10.27 11.94 3.07
N GLN A 323 -9.91 12.44 4.24
CA GLN A 323 -8.58 13.01 4.52
C GLN A 323 -8.14 12.79 5.97
N ALA A 324 -6.83 12.70 6.18
CA ALA A 324 -6.19 12.63 7.49
C ALA A 324 -5.01 13.62 7.55
N SER A 325 -4.83 14.24 8.72
CA SER A 325 -3.66 14.99 9.15
C SER A 325 -3.27 14.45 10.52
N VAL A 326 -2.24 13.62 10.56
CA VAL A 326 -1.84 12.93 11.79
C VAL A 326 -0.62 13.62 12.36
N ASP A 327 -0.72 14.03 13.62
CA ASP A 327 0.36 14.63 14.38
C ASP A 327 0.69 13.71 15.58
N PRO A 328 1.94 13.26 15.75
CA PRO A 328 2.35 12.44 16.89
C PRO A 328 2.40 13.21 18.22
N GLU A 329 2.58 14.53 18.17
CA GLU A 329 2.80 15.39 19.33
C GLU A 329 1.60 16.28 19.66
N ASP A 330 0.66 16.43 18.71
CA ASP A 330 -0.57 17.23 18.85
C ASP A 330 -1.84 16.47 18.40
N GLN A 331 -3.01 17.11 18.42
CA GLN A 331 -4.27 16.52 17.98
C GLN A 331 -4.23 16.17 16.49
N SER A 332 -4.59 14.92 16.19
CA SER A 332 -4.74 14.44 14.82
C SER A 332 -6.13 14.75 14.29
N GLU A 333 -6.24 15.22 13.04
CA GLU A 333 -7.49 15.65 12.43
C GLU A 333 -7.89 14.80 11.22
N PHE A 334 -9.18 14.49 11.11
CA PHE A 334 -9.72 13.62 10.09
C PHE A 334 -11.02 14.17 9.50
N ARG A 335 -11.22 13.94 8.21
CA ARG A 335 -12.45 14.22 7.49
C ARG A 335 -13.01 12.91 6.98
N ILE A 336 -14.18 12.51 7.48
CA ILE A 336 -14.84 11.25 7.15
C ILE A 336 -16.19 11.53 6.47
N LEU A 337 -16.55 10.69 5.51
CA LEU A 337 -17.88 10.66 4.88
C LEU A 337 -18.69 9.54 5.52
N VAL A 338 -19.89 9.86 5.99
CA VAL A 338 -20.81 8.94 6.65
C VAL A 338 -22.06 8.78 5.78
N ASP A 339 -22.44 7.54 5.52
CA ASP A 339 -23.60 7.12 4.71
C ASP A 339 -23.61 7.76 3.31
N GLN A 340 -22.41 8.00 2.76
CA GLN A 340 -22.18 8.66 1.46
C GLN A 340 -22.86 10.04 1.35
N LYS A 341 -23.19 10.66 2.48
CA LYS A 341 -24.04 11.86 2.52
C LYS A 341 -23.52 12.95 3.43
N PHE A 342 -23.01 12.59 4.60
CA PHE A 342 -22.64 13.56 5.63
C PHE A 342 -21.15 13.58 5.86
N VAL A 343 -20.53 14.75 5.76
CA VAL A 343 -19.11 14.89 6.10
C VAL A 343 -18.97 15.30 7.56
N LYS A 344 -18.14 14.54 8.29
CA LYS A 344 -17.83 14.79 9.70
C LYS A 344 -16.32 14.99 9.87
N TYR A 345 -16.00 15.89 10.78
CA TYR A 345 -14.64 16.28 11.17
C TYR A 345 -14.36 15.67 12.54
N LEU A 346 -13.29 14.90 12.63
CA LEU A 346 -12.87 14.25 13.87
C LEU A 346 -11.53 14.80 14.32
N THR A 347 -11.38 15.06 15.61
CA THR A 347 -10.08 15.29 16.24
C THR A 347 -9.79 14.21 17.26
N ILE A 348 -8.56 13.74 17.31
CA ILE A 348 -8.11 12.64 18.17
C ILE A 348 -6.89 13.11 18.96
N ASP A 349 -6.93 12.95 20.28
CA ASP A 349 -5.80 13.31 21.14
C ASP A 349 -4.53 12.49 20.81
N PRO A 350 -3.34 13.08 21.00
CA PRO A 350 -2.08 12.37 20.77
C PRO A 350 -1.92 11.17 21.71
N GLY A 351 -1.29 10.10 21.22
CA GLY A 351 -1.05 8.88 21.98
C GLY A 351 -2.27 7.97 22.15
N LEU A 352 -3.43 8.33 21.57
CA LEU A 352 -4.64 7.51 21.61
C LEU A 352 -4.54 6.29 20.68
N TYR A 353 -3.98 6.50 19.50
CA TYR A 353 -3.74 5.49 18.46
C TYR A 353 -2.33 5.64 17.91
N ASP A 354 -1.83 4.60 17.24
CA ASP A 354 -0.56 4.70 16.53
C ASP A 354 -0.70 5.62 15.30
N VAL A 355 0.36 6.40 15.03
CA VAL A 355 0.40 7.38 13.94
C VAL A 355 0.21 6.71 12.58
N ASP A 356 0.76 5.52 12.40
CA ASP A 356 0.67 4.77 11.16
C ASP A 356 -0.76 4.21 10.97
N ASP A 357 -1.44 3.81 12.04
CA ASP A 357 -2.83 3.33 12.01
C ASP A 357 -3.82 4.46 11.70
N MET A 358 -3.56 5.67 12.22
CA MET A 358 -4.37 6.85 11.95
C MET A 358 -4.26 7.33 10.49
N CYS A 359 -3.11 7.12 9.83
CA CYS A 359 -2.90 7.51 8.43
C CYS A 359 -3.66 6.61 7.43
N PHE A 360 -4.15 5.45 7.86
CA PHE A 360 -4.84 4.50 7.01
C PHE A 360 -6.34 4.44 7.33
N GLY A 361 -7.17 4.92 6.40
CA GLY A 361 -8.62 5.04 6.58
C GLY A 361 -9.33 3.81 7.15
N PRO A 362 -9.11 2.61 6.60
CA PRO A 362 -9.73 1.40 7.13
C PRO A 362 -9.31 1.07 8.57
N SER A 363 -8.04 1.30 8.96
CA SER A 363 -7.59 1.10 10.35
C SER A 363 -8.23 2.12 11.28
N LEU A 364 -8.15 3.41 10.93
CA LEU A 364 -8.76 4.49 11.70
C LEU A 364 -10.24 4.22 11.97
N ILE A 365 -11.03 3.90 10.92
CA ILE A 365 -12.47 3.66 11.02
C ILE A 365 -12.78 2.51 11.99
N SER A 366 -11.98 1.44 11.96
CA SER A 366 -12.18 0.28 12.83
C SER A 366 -11.89 0.58 14.31
N MET A 367 -11.02 1.55 14.58
CA MET A 367 -10.69 1.99 15.93
C MET A 367 -11.64 3.07 16.45
N LEU A 368 -12.37 3.77 15.58
CA LEU A 368 -13.28 4.82 16.00
C LEU A 368 -14.34 4.26 16.97
N PRO A 369 -14.61 4.94 18.09
CA PRO A 369 -15.77 4.61 18.91
C PRO A 369 -17.06 4.71 18.08
N HIS A 370 -18.14 4.09 18.54
CA HIS A 370 -19.44 4.22 17.86
C HIS A 370 -19.82 5.70 17.74
N LEU A 371 -20.16 6.12 16.51
CA LEU A 371 -20.56 7.49 16.22
C LEU A 371 -21.80 7.86 17.05
N PRO A 372 -21.78 8.97 17.81
CA PRO A 372 -22.94 9.39 18.60
C PRO A 372 -24.14 9.68 17.68
N PRO A 373 -25.36 9.28 18.06
CA PRO A 373 -26.56 9.65 17.30
C PRO A 373 -26.81 11.17 17.40
N GLY A 374 -27.35 11.76 16.34
CA GLY A 374 -27.75 13.17 16.30
C GLY A 374 -27.11 13.96 15.15
N ASP A 375 -27.54 15.22 15.00
CA ASP A 375 -27.01 16.13 14.00
C ASP A 375 -25.78 16.86 14.53
N TRP A 376 -24.59 16.36 14.18
CA TRP A 376 -23.30 16.94 14.51
C TRP A 376 -22.34 16.77 13.33
N ASN A 377 -21.35 17.66 13.24
CA ASN A 377 -20.33 17.63 12.19
C ASN A 377 -18.91 17.71 12.74
N GLU A 378 -18.70 18.05 14.01
CA GLU A 378 -17.40 17.96 14.69
C GLU A 378 -17.47 16.98 15.86
N GLY A 379 -16.50 16.08 15.96
CA GLY A 379 -16.36 15.11 17.05
C GLY A 379 -14.94 15.07 17.59
N HIS A 380 -14.80 15.04 18.90
CA HIS A 380 -13.51 14.98 19.58
C HIS A 380 -13.39 13.67 20.37
N ILE A 381 -12.31 12.93 20.12
CA ILE A 381 -12.04 11.61 20.67
C ILE A 381 -10.84 11.70 21.63
N SER A 382 -11.05 11.25 22.86
CA SER A 382 -10.06 11.32 23.94
C SER A 382 -10.05 10.06 24.81
N HIS A 383 -9.04 9.93 25.67
CA HIS A 383 -8.92 8.84 26.63
C HIS A 383 -10.05 8.88 27.67
N ASN A 384 -10.70 7.75 27.90
CA ASN A 384 -11.65 7.62 29.01
C ASN A 384 -10.89 7.36 30.32
N THR A 385 -11.00 8.27 31.29
CA THR A 385 -10.25 8.28 32.57
C THR A 385 -10.38 7.02 33.45
N PRO A 386 -11.47 6.23 33.44
CA PRO A 386 -11.58 5.01 34.24
C PRO A 386 -11.03 3.74 33.57
N ASN A 387 -11.07 3.65 32.23
CA ASN A 387 -10.91 2.38 31.50
C ASN A 387 -9.83 2.41 30.39
N GLY A 388 -9.24 3.57 30.11
CA GLY A 388 -8.21 3.74 29.07
C GLY A 388 -8.71 3.61 27.62
N ARG A 389 -9.98 3.28 27.40
CA ARG A 389 -10.57 3.13 26.05
C ARG A 389 -10.87 4.50 25.41
N PRO A 390 -10.74 4.61 24.08
CA PRO A 390 -11.12 5.81 23.35
C PRO A 390 -12.63 6.03 23.38
N HIS A 391 -13.07 7.29 23.51
CA HIS A 391 -14.49 7.65 23.45
C HIS A 391 -14.67 9.06 22.89
N PHE A 392 -15.87 9.35 22.38
CA PHE A 392 -16.24 10.73 22.03
C PHE A 392 -16.41 11.55 23.30
N ALA A 393 -15.42 12.38 23.61
CA ALA A 393 -15.47 13.31 24.73
C ALA A 393 -16.41 14.49 24.44
N ARG A 394 -16.54 14.89 23.17
CA ARG A 394 -17.45 15.94 22.72
C ARG A 394 -17.92 15.71 21.29
N VAL A 395 -19.18 16.01 21.01
CA VAL A 395 -19.69 16.22 19.65
C VAL A 395 -20.38 17.56 19.57
N THR A 396 -20.27 18.27 18.45
CA THR A 396 -20.86 19.60 18.27
C THR A 396 -21.31 19.78 16.84
N LYS A 397 -22.40 20.55 16.66
CA LYS A 397 -22.80 21.08 15.35
C LYS A 397 -22.18 22.47 15.20
N ALA A 398 -21.00 22.53 14.59
CA ALA A 398 -20.29 23.76 14.32
C ALA A 398 -20.76 24.40 13.00
N GLN A 399 -20.74 25.73 12.94
CA GLN A 399 -20.91 26.46 11.70
C GLN A 399 -19.56 26.53 10.98
N LEU A 400 -19.32 25.57 10.08
CA LEU A 400 -18.07 25.50 9.32
C LEU A 400 -18.00 26.64 8.30
N LEU A 401 -16.94 27.45 8.37
CA LEU A 401 -16.73 28.57 7.44
C LEU A 401 -16.27 28.05 6.08
N GLY A 402 -16.74 28.70 5.02
CA GLY A 402 -16.31 28.44 3.64
C GLY A 402 -15.34 29.51 3.12
N VAL A 403 -14.89 29.29 1.89
CA VAL A 403 -14.28 30.33 1.05
C VAL A 403 -15.29 31.46 0.88
N THR A 404 -14.83 32.69 1.03
CA THR A 404 -15.67 33.89 1.09
C THR A 404 -15.83 34.57 -0.26
N ASN A 405 -14.81 34.50 -1.11
CA ASN A 405 -14.83 35.15 -2.42
C ASN A 405 -15.52 34.28 -3.49
N LEU A 406 -16.85 34.38 -3.56
CA LEU A 406 -17.67 33.58 -4.47
C LEU A 406 -18.01 34.34 -5.77
N TRP A 407 -17.01 34.51 -6.63
CA TRP A 407 -17.17 35.29 -7.87
C TRP A 407 -17.68 34.47 -9.07
N HIS A 408 -17.31 33.19 -9.18
CA HIS A 408 -17.78 32.32 -10.26
C HIS A 408 -19.20 31.76 -10.02
N PRO A 409 -20.09 31.70 -11.03
CA PRO A 409 -21.49 31.28 -10.83
C PRO A 409 -21.67 29.77 -10.65
N LEU A 410 -20.76 28.96 -11.20
CA LEU A 410 -20.83 27.49 -11.07
C LEU A 410 -20.32 27.05 -9.70
N GLN A 411 -21.16 26.31 -8.97
CA GLN A 411 -20.80 25.56 -7.77
C GLN A 411 -21.08 24.08 -8.00
N ILE A 412 -20.13 23.22 -7.64
CA ILE A 412 -20.20 21.78 -7.82
C ILE A 412 -20.04 21.13 -6.45
N ASP A 413 -20.94 20.20 -6.11
CA ASP A 413 -20.79 19.44 -4.88
C ASP A 413 -19.59 18.49 -4.99
N HIS A 414 -18.76 18.43 -3.95
CA HIS A 414 -17.62 17.53 -3.87
C HIS A 414 -18.00 16.05 -4.05
N LEU A 415 -19.23 15.65 -3.72
CA LEU A 415 -19.73 14.29 -3.96
C LEU A 415 -20.05 14.02 -5.45
N GLU A 416 -20.20 15.05 -6.28
CA GLU A 416 -20.32 14.89 -7.74
C GLU A 416 -18.99 14.57 -8.41
N LEU A 417 -17.87 14.76 -7.71
CA LEU A 417 -16.52 14.51 -8.22
C LEU A 417 -16.09 13.07 -8.00
N HIS A 418 -15.58 12.44 -9.05
CA HIS A 418 -14.81 11.21 -8.91
C HIS A 418 -13.33 11.59 -8.78
N MET A 419 -12.80 11.49 -7.56
CA MET A 419 -11.40 11.84 -7.26
C MET A 419 -10.45 10.80 -7.87
N GLY A 420 -9.45 11.28 -8.61
CA GLY A 420 -8.40 10.52 -9.26
C GLY A 420 -7.05 10.67 -8.55
N GLN A 421 -5.98 10.91 -9.31
CA GLN A 421 -4.62 11.00 -8.79
C GLN A 421 -4.45 12.21 -7.85
N LYS A 422 -3.86 11.97 -6.66
CA LYS A 422 -3.42 13.05 -5.76
C LYS A 422 -2.11 13.66 -6.27
N LEU A 423 -2.13 14.95 -6.60
CA LEU A 423 -0.95 15.68 -7.10
C LEU A 423 -0.16 16.31 -5.93
N ARG A 424 -0.87 16.97 -5.00
CA ARG A 424 -0.32 17.55 -3.76
C ARG A 424 -1.32 17.35 -2.60
N SER A 425 -0.98 17.84 -1.40
CA SER A 425 -1.77 17.62 -0.18
C SER A 425 -3.26 17.99 -0.33
N ASN A 426 -3.55 19.14 -0.96
CA ASN A 426 -4.88 19.71 -1.22
C ASN A 426 -5.24 19.76 -2.72
N VAL A 427 -4.48 19.09 -3.60
CA VAL A 427 -4.65 19.16 -5.08
C VAL A 427 -4.84 17.77 -5.66
N TYR A 428 -5.95 17.57 -6.35
CA TYR A 428 -6.37 16.27 -6.90
C TYR A 428 -6.77 16.41 -8.36
N GLU A 429 -6.44 15.41 -9.18
CA GLU A 429 -7.15 15.20 -10.43
C GLU A 429 -8.56 14.68 -10.12
N ALA A 430 -9.57 15.13 -10.84
CA ALA A 430 -10.93 14.66 -10.70
C ALA A 430 -11.64 14.59 -12.05
N THR A 431 -12.69 13.79 -12.13
CA THR A 431 -13.63 13.79 -13.25
C THR A 431 -15.03 14.12 -12.75
N CYS A 432 -15.75 14.95 -13.49
CA CYS A 432 -17.10 15.37 -13.16
C CYS A 432 -17.99 15.19 -14.40
N PRO A 433 -19.24 14.67 -14.27
CA PRO A 433 -20.16 14.57 -15.40
C PRO A 433 -20.43 15.89 -16.14
N ARG A 434 -20.18 17.04 -15.49
CA ARG A 434 -20.36 18.38 -16.08
C ARG A 434 -19.20 18.81 -16.99
N PHE A 435 -18.09 18.08 -16.99
CA PHE A 435 -16.91 18.38 -17.80
C PHE A 435 -16.50 17.14 -18.61
N ASN A 436 -16.15 17.35 -19.88
CA ASN A 436 -15.73 16.26 -20.77
C ASN A 436 -14.26 15.85 -20.59
N SER A 437 -13.50 16.59 -19.80
CA SER A 437 -12.07 16.40 -19.56
C SER A 437 -11.79 16.28 -18.08
N THR A 438 -10.66 15.65 -17.73
CA THR A 438 -10.12 15.67 -16.37
C THR A 438 -9.90 17.11 -15.92
N ILE A 439 -10.25 17.39 -14.67
CA ILE A 439 -10.12 18.69 -14.02
C ILE A 439 -9.20 18.58 -12.81
N ILE A 440 -8.72 19.71 -12.31
CA ILE A 440 -7.98 19.79 -11.05
C ILE A 440 -8.88 20.38 -9.98
N ALA A 441 -9.08 19.64 -8.89
CA ALA A 441 -9.78 20.09 -7.71
C ALA A 441 -8.78 20.53 -6.63
N LYS A 442 -8.92 21.77 -6.16
CA LYS A 442 -8.18 22.33 -5.02
C LYS A 442 -9.16 22.70 -3.91
N PHE A 443 -8.99 22.18 -2.70
CA PHE A 443 -9.91 22.50 -1.59
C PHE A 443 -9.28 22.36 -0.21
N ALA A 444 -9.84 23.09 0.75
CA ALA A 444 -9.43 23.08 2.13
C ALA A 444 -9.88 21.77 2.75
N ARG A 445 -8.92 20.99 3.25
CA ARG A 445 -9.19 19.77 4.00
C ARG A 445 -9.55 20.11 5.44
N PHE A 446 -8.91 21.15 5.97
CA PHE A 446 -9.05 21.62 7.35
C PHE A 446 -9.16 23.16 7.38
N ALA A 447 -9.59 23.70 8.52
CA ALA A 447 -9.92 25.12 8.65
C ALA A 447 -8.73 26.07 8.40
N TRP A 448 -7.49 25.65 8.72
CA TRP A 448 -6.29 26.48 8.53
C TRP A 448 -5.85 26.61 7.07
N GLU A 449 -6.27 25.73 6.17
CA GLU A 449 -5.96 25.84 4.73
C GLU A 449 -6.87 26.86 4.02
N ARG A 450 -7.96 27.27 4.67
CA ARG A 450 -8.97 28.18 4.11
C ARG A 450 -8.40 29.54 3.70
N PRO A 451 -7.57 30.25 4.49
CA PRO A 451 -7.06 31.56 4.10
C PRO A 451 -6.23 31.53 2.81
N GLN A 452 -5.42 30.49 2.62
CA GLN A 452 -4.62 30.30 1.40
C GLN A 452 -5.52 30.10 0.18
N LEU A 453 -6.59 29.33 0.29
CA LEU A 453 -7.55 29.15 -0.80
C LEU A 453 -8.42 30.38 -1.03
N ASP A 454 -8.76 31.16 -0.02
CA ASP A 454 -9.42 32.46 -0.17
C ASP A 454 -8.53 33.41 -0.99
N ALA A 455 -7.24 33.46 -0.68
CA ALA A 455 -6.24 34.25 -1.42
C ALA A 455 -6.11 33.74 -2.86
N GLU A 456 -5.91 32.44 -3.06
CA GLU A 456 -5.75 31.85 -4.41
C GLU A 456 -7.02 32.03 -5.26
N THR A 457 -8.21 31.85 -4.67
CA THR A 457 -9.51 32.09 -5.35
C THR A 457 -9.64 33.54 -5.81
N SER A 458 -9.15 34.48 -5.00
CA SER A 458 -9.13 35.91 -5.33
C SER A 458 -8.12 36.22 -6.44
N ALA A 459 -6.94 35.60 -6.39
CA ALA A 459 -5.95 35.73 -7.46
C ALA A 459 -6.48 35.21 -8.80
N TYR A 460 -7.19 34.08 -8.82
CA TYR A 460 -7.85 33.58 -10.03
C TYR A 460 -8.90 34.54 -10.59
N GLN A 461 -9.58 35.31 -9.74
CA GLN A 461 -10.48 36.37 -10.18
C GLN A 461 -9.70 37.50 -10.87
N TRP A 462 -8.55 37.91 -10.33
CA TRP A 462 -7.75 39.01 -10.87
C TRP A 462 -7.16 38.66 -12.25
N ILE A 463 -6.74 37.40 -12.42
CA ILE A 463 -6.13 36.93 -13.68
C ILE A 463 -7.16 36.36 -14.67
N GLU A 464 -8.46 36.41 -14.36
CA GLU A 464 -9.51 35.86 -15.23
C GLU A 464 -9.40 36.49 -16.62
N ASN A 465 -9.38 35.66 -17.67
CA ASN A 465 -9.23 36.05 -19.08
C ASN A 465 -7.87 36.67 -19.49
N HIS A 466 -6.85 36.63 -18.63
CA HIS A 466 -5.51 37.17 -18.95
C HIS A 466 -4.49 36.13 -19.46
N GLN A 467 -4.88 34.85 -19.52
CA GLN A 467 -4.05 33.73 -19.98
C GLN A 467 -2.71 33.62 -19.21
N ILE A 468 -2.77 33.82 -17.90
CA ILE A 468 -1.61 33.72 -17.00
C ILE A 468 -1.59 32.34 -16.32
N GLY A 469 -2.71 31.98 -15.69
CA GLY A 469 -2.92 30.69 -15.04
C GLY A 469 -3.94 29.80 -15.76
N PRO A 470 -4.17 28.58 -15.24
CA PRO A 470 -5.22 27.69 -15.72
C PRO A 470 -6.61 28.34 -15.61
N LYS A 471 -7.51 28.00 -16.52
CA LYS A 471 -8.89 28.46 -16.47
C LYS A 471 -9.59 27.98 -15.20
N PHE A 472 -10.17 28.91 -14.45
CA PHE A 472 -11.07 28.63 -13.35
C PHE A 472 -12.41 28.12 -13.90
N LEU A 473 -12.88 26.98 -13.40
CA LEU A 473 -14.08 26.30 -13.92
C LEU A 473 -15.28 26.40 -12.97
N GLY A 474 -15.05 26.54 -11.67
CA GLY A 474 -16.12 26.69 -10.69
C GLY A 474 -15.67 26.50 -9.25
N HIS A 475 -16.54 26.85 -8.34
CA HIS A 475 -16.35 26.62 -6.90
C HIS A 475 -16.70 25.18 -6.54
N LEU A 476 -15.99 24.64 -5.55
CA LEU A 476 -16.23 23.33 -4.99
C LEU A 476 -16.92 23.47 -3.64
N SER A 477 -18.11 22.89 -3.50
CA SER A 477 -18.93 22.98 -2.29
C SER A 477 -19.07 21.65 -1.56
N GLU A 478 -19.28 21.71 -0.25
CA GLU A 478 -19.62 20.60 0.63
C GLU A 478 -20.74 21.07 1.56
N GLU A 479 -21.84 20.32 1.64
CA GLU A 479 -22.97 20.61 2.55
C GLU A 479 -23.43 22.09 2.52
N GLY A 480 -23.40 22.71 1.34
CA GLY A 480 -23.86 24.09 1.13
C GLY A 480 -22.82 25.19 1.41
N ARG A 481 -21.61 24.86 1.89
CA ARG A 481 -20.49 25.82 1.97
C ARG A 481 -19.46 25.56 0.87
N VAL A 482 -18.76 26.61 0.44
CA VAL A 482 -17.66 26.46 -0.53
C VAL A 482 -16.38 26.12 0.21
N ILE A 483 -15.71 25.04 -0.19
CA ILE A 483 -14.48 24.53 0.42
C ILE A 483 -13.26 24.73 -0.47
N GLY A 484 -13.44 25.13 -1.72
CA GLY A 484 -12.37 25.33 -2.67
C GLY A 484 -12.87 25.60 -4.07
N PHE A 485 -12.10 25.22 -5.07
CA PHE A 485 -12.40 25.47 -6.47
C PHE A 485 -11.82 24.42 -7.41
N ILE A 486 -12.26 24.51 -8.67
CA ILE A 486 -11.88 23.63 -9.77
C ILE A 486 -11.24 24.47 -10.87
N ILE A 487 -10.13 23.99 -11.41
CA ILE A 487 -9.43 24.57 -12.56
C ILE A 487 -9.22 23.53 -13.66
N GLU A 488 -8.94 23.99 -14.87
CA GLU A 488 -8.59 23.11 -15.98
C GLU A 488 -7.29 22.34 -15.71
N ARG A 489 -7.21 21.11 -16.23
CA ARG A 489 -5.97 20.33 -16.22
C ARG A 489 -5.15 20.67 -17.45
N ILE A 490 -3.93 21.15 -17.23
CA ILE A 490 -2.94 21.31 -18.30
C ILE A 490 -2.33 19.94 -18.60
N THR A 491 -2.55 19.43 -19.82
CA THR A 491 -1.97 18.17 -20.31
C THR A 491 -0.59 18.41 -20.92
N ASP A 492 0.24 17.37 -20.99
CA ASP A 492 1.53 17.38 -21.71
C ASP A 492 2.49 18.51 -21.29
N CYS A 493 2.44 18.91 -20.02
CA CYS A 493 3.31 19.94 -19.45
C CYS A 493 4.51 19.35 -18.69
N ARG A 494 5.57 20.15 -18.59
CA ARG A 494 6.70 19.93 -17.67
C ARG A 494 6.95 21.17 -16.82
N HIS A 495 7.63 21.01 -15.69
CA HIS A 495 8.12 22.16 -14.93
C HIS A 495 9.17 22.96 -15.71
N ALA A 496 9.28 24.24 -15.40
CA ALA A 496 10.26 25.12 -16.02
C ALA A 496 11.70 24.69 -15.70
N THR A 497 12.58 24.97 -16.66
CA THR A 497 14.03 24.81 -16.55
C THR A 497 14.68 26.17 -16.79
N PRO A 498 15.97 26.37 -16.43
CA PRO A 498 16.67 27.63 -16.70
C PRO A 498 16.62 28.06 -18.17
N GLU A 499 16.47 27.11 -19.10
CA GLU A 499 16.32 27.35 -20.54
C GLU A 499 14.98 28.03 -20.91
N ASP A 500 13.95 27.90 -20.07
CA ASP A 500 12.61 28.46 -20.31
C ASP A 500 12.45 29.89 -19.78
N LEU A 501 13.54 30.52 -19.32
CA LEU A 501 13.52 31.85 -18.69
C LEU A 501 12.70 32.87 -19.49
N SER A 502 12.85 32.89 -20.82
CA SER A 502 12.13 33.83 -21.68
C SER A 502 10.59 33.64 -21.63
N LEU A 503 10.12 32.40 -21.57
CA LEU A 503 8.69 32.08 -21.46
C LEU A 503 8.16 32.44 -20.06
N CYS A 504 8.91 32.09 -19.02
CA CYS A 504 8.56 32.44 -17.63
C CYS A 504 8.50 33.96 -17.43
N GLN A 505 9.49 34.70 -17.95
CA GLN A 505 9.51 36.16 -17.92
C GLN A 505 8.31 36.77 -18.64
N LEU A 506 7.94 36.23 -19.82
CA LEU A 506 6.78 36.73 -20.56
C LEU A 506 5.48 36.58 -19.76
N THR A 507 5.28 35.44 -19.10
CA THR A 507 4.10 35.19 -18.28
C THR A 507 4.12 36.04 -17.00
N LEU A 508 5.27 36.16 -16.34
CA LEU A 508 5.44 36.99 -15.14
C LEU A 508 5.21 38.48 -15.45
N LEU A 509 5.69 38.99 -16.58
CA LEU A 509 5.43 40.35 -17.04
C LEU A 509 3.93 40.61 -17.26
N ARG A 510 3.17 39.61 -17.72
CA ARG A 510 1.72 39.76 -17.86
C ARG A 510 1.05 39.89 -16.49
N LEU A 511 1.51 39.15 -15.50
CA LEU A 511 1.03 39.24 -14.11
C LEU A 511 1.38 40.62 -13.51
N HIS A 512 2.63 41.06 -13.63
CA HIS A 512 3.10 42.35 -13.13
C HIS A 512 2.39 43.55 -13.77
N LYS A 513 2.01 43.46 -15.05
CA LYS A 513 1.19 44.49 -15.72
C LYS A 513 -0.19 44.69 -15.09
N LEU A 514 -0.70 43.70 -14.37
CA LEU A 514 -1.94 43.81 -13.59
C LEU A 514 -1.69 44.37 -12.19
N GLY A 515 -0.45 44.70 -11.85
CA GLY A 515 -0.06 45.14 -10.50
C GLY A 515 -0.11 43.99 -9.49
N ILE A 516 0.07 42.75 -9.94
CA ILE A 516 0.03 41.55 -9.10
C ILE A 516 1.45 41.01 -8.97
N GLU A 517 1.88 40.79 -7.74
CA GLU A 517 3.09 40.02 -7.39
C GLU A 517 2.68 38.56 -7.13
N HIS A 518 3.49 37.59 -7.56
CA HIS A 518 3.18 36.19 -7.32
C HIS A 518 3.54 35.75 -5.89
N GLY A 519 4.71 36.18 -5.38
CA GLY A 519 5.21 35.95 -4.03
C GLY A 519 6.03 34.66 -3.85
N ASP A 520 5.88 33.66 -4.73
CA ASP A 520 6.65 32.40 -4.71
C ASP A 520 7.02 31.90 -6.12
N ILE A 521 7.87 32.64 -6.82
CA ILE A 521 8.28 32.35 -8.21
C ILE A 521 9.36 31.27 -8.33
N ASN A 522 9.05 30.02 -7.98
CA ASN A 522 9.97 28.89 -8.16
C ASN A 522 9.68 28.10 -9.46
N LYS A 523 10.64 27.30 -9.93
CA LYS A 523 10.51 26.49 -11.16
C LYS A 523 9.34 25.50 -11.19
N HIS A 524 8.83 25.08 -10.03
CA HIS A 524 7.71 24.14 -9.93
C HIS A 524 6.36 24.82 -10.14
N ASN A 525 6.28 26.14 -9.94
CA ASN A 525 5.08 26.94 -10.14
C ASN A 525 4.89 27.39 -11.60
N PHE A 526 5.87 27.14 -12.48
CA PHE A 526 5.75 27.34 -13.91
C PHE A 526 5.58 26.02 -14.65
N LEU A 527 4.49 25.89 -15.42
CA LEU A 527 4.21 24.77 -16.30
C LEU A 527 4.45 25.17 -17.75
N ILE A 528 5.39 24.48 -18.41
CA ILE A 528 5.74 24.69 -19.82
C ILE A 528 5.00 23.68 -20.69
N HIS A 529 4.24 24.18 -21.65
CA HIS A 529 3.48 23.41 -22.64
C HIS A 529 3.22 24.27 -23.88
N ASP A 530 3.08 23.67 -25.06
CA ASP A 530 2.72 24.37 -26.31
C ASP A 530 3.51 25.67 -26.60
N GLY A 531 4.79 25.71 -26.21
CA GLY A 531 5.64 26.89 -26.38
C GLY A 531 5.25 28.11 -25.53
N LYS A 532 4.48 27.92 -24.45
CA LYS A 532 4.09 28.94 -23.48
C LYS A 532 4.33 28.47 -22.04
N ALA A 533 4.36 29.41 -21.11
CA ALA A 533 4.42 29.14 -19.67
C ALA A 533 3.09 29.50 -19.01
N THR A 534 2.55 28.61 -18.18
CA THR A 534 1.38 28.82 -17.34
C THR A 534 1.81 28.82 -15.88
N LEU A 535 1.42 29.85 -15.14
CA LEU A 535 1.75 30.04 -13.74
C LEU A 535 0.66 29.42 -12.85
N ILE A 536 1.04 28.76 -11.77
CA ILE A 536 0.17 28.10 -10.80
C ILE A 536 0.60 28.46 -9.38
N ASP A 537 -0.28 28.20 -8.40
CA ASP A 537 -0.01 28.38 -6.96
C ASP A 537 0.05 29.86 -6.52
N PHE A 538 -1.08 30.56 -6.69
CA PHE A 538 -1.22 32.00 -6.39
C PHE A 538 -1.61 32.28 -4.93
N ASP A 539 -1.30 31.38 -4.01
CA ASP A 539 -1.67 31.50 -2.59
C ASP A 539 -0.93 32.63 -1.85
N ASN A 540 0.26 33.00 -2.34
CA ASN A 540 1.08 34.10 -1.84
C ASN A 540 0.94 35.40 -2.65
N SER A 541 0.01 35.43 -3.62
CA SER A 541 -0.10 36.56 -4.54
C SER A 541 -0.75 37.78 -3.90
N THR A 542 -0.19 38.95 -4.18
CA THR A 542 -0.62 40.24 -3.64
C THR A 542 -0.99 41.19 -4.78
N LEU A 543 -2.18 41.80 -4.67
CA LEU A 543 -2.64 42.82 -5.61
C LEU A 543 -2.20 44.20 -5.10
N TYR A 544 -1.86 45.10 -6.04
CA TYR A 544 -1.37 46.46 -5.78
C TYR A 544 0.04 46.53 -5.19
N SER A 545 0.92 45.60 -5.57
CA SER A 545 2.35 45.68 -5.23
C SER A 545 3.01 46.88 -5.92
N ASP A 546 3.95 47.51 -5.24
CA ASP A 546 4.69 48.64 -5.77
C ASP A 546 5.70 48.20 -6.84
N ALA A 547 6.04 49.12 -7.75
CA ALA A 547 6.89 48.82 -8.90
C ALA A 547 8.27 48.24 -8.51
N LYS A 548 8.80 48.63 -7.33
CA LYS A 548 10.08 48.13 -6.85
C LYS A 548 9.99 46.64 -6.49
N THR A 549 8.93 46.24 -5.79
CA THR A 549 8.70 44.85 -5.41
C THR A 549 8.49 43.95 -6.63
N LEU A 550 7.74 44.43 -7.63
CA LEU A 550 7.56 43.70 -8.90
C LEU A 550 8.88 43.56 -9.68
N ASP A 551 9.69 44.62 -9.75
CA ASP A 551 11.00 44.58 -10.39
C ASP A 551 11.95 43.61 -9.65
N GLU A 552 11.94 43.61 -8.31
CA GLU A 552 12.71 42.67 -7.49
C GLU A 552 12.33 41.21 -7.76
N GLU A 553 11.02 40.89 -7.80
CA GLU A 553 10.52 39.56 -8.18
C GLU A 553 10.95 39.19 -9.61
N PHE A 554 10.86 40.14 -10.56
CA PHE A 554 11.25 39.89 -11.95
C PHE A 554 12.74 39.57 -12.11
N GLN A 555 13.62 40.27 -11.40
CA GLN A 555 15.06 40.03 -11.45
C GLN A 555 15.46 38.72 -10.75
N ALA A 556 14.74 38.32 -9.70
CA ALA A 556 15.03 37.09 -8.96
C ALA A 556 14.73 35.82 -9.76
N LEU A 557 13.84 35.88 -10.76
CA LEU A 557 13.36 34.71 -11.51
C LEU A 557 14.48 33.84 -12.11
N GLN A 558 15.55 34.44 -12.61
CA GLN A 558 16.64 33.68 -13.20
C GLN A 558 17.37 32.78 -12.19
N GLU A 559 17.56 33.27 -10.97
CA GLU A 559 18.20 32.50 -9.91
C GLU A 559 17.24 31.49 -9.28
N GLU A 560 15.96 31.84 -9.12
CA GLU A 560 14.93 30.90 -8.64
C GLU A 560 14.71 29.71 -9.59
N LEU A 561 14.84 29.90 -10.90
CA LEU A 561 14.81 28.79 -11.86
C LEU A 561 16.04 27.87 -11.77
N ARG A 562 17.17 28.39 -11.31
CA ARG A 562 18.44 27.64 -11.13
C ARG A 562 18.53 26.95 -9.78
N ASP A 563 17.65 27.28 -8.84
CA ASP A 563 17.71 26.75 -7.49
C ASP A 563 17.60 25.21 -7.48
N THR A 564 18.54 24.57 -6.77
CA THR A 564 18.63 23.12 -6.58
C THR A 564 18.19 22.68 -5.18
N SER A 565 17.76 23.62 -4.32
CA SER A 565 17.37 23.35 -2.93
C SER A 565 16.20 22.37 -2.78
N GLY A 566 15.42 22.16 -3.84
CA GLY A 566 14.20 21.35 -3.82
C GLY A 566 12.97 22.10 -3.31
N ARG A 567 13.09 23.41 -3.04
CA ARG A 567 11.96 24.29 -2.70
C ARG A 567 10.86 24.17 -3.78
N GLY A 568 9.66 23.76 -3.38
CA GLY A 568 8.49 23.58 -4.25
C GLY A 568 8.38 22.24 -5.00
N GLY A 569 9.41 21.37 -4.93
CA GLY A 569 9.48 20.13 -5.72
C GLY A 569 9.30 18.84 -4.92
N ARG A 570 8.60 17.85 -5.50
CA ARG A 570 8.74 16.43 -5.11
C ARG A 570 9.90 15.84 -5.94
N ILE A 571 10.91 15.27 -5.29
CA ILE A 571 11.92 14.45 -5.98
C ILE A 571 11.22 13.17 -6.44
N VAL A 572 10.75 13.17 -7.69
CA VAL A 572 10.38 11.95 -8.41
C VAL A 572 11.67 11.44 -9.03
N GLU A 573 12.29 10.42 -8.43
CA GLU A 573 13.40 9.71 -9.09
C GLU A 573 12.84 9.01 -10.33
N SER A 574 13.13 9.57 -11.50
CA SER A 574 12.75 9.02 -12.79
C SER A 574 13.45 7.69 -13.04
N ASP A 575 12.66 6.64 -13.31
CA ASP A 575 13.14 5.36 -13.84
C ASP A 575 13.89 5.59 -15.17
N ALA A 576 15.22 5.58 -15.12
CA ALA A 576 16.05 5.53 -16.32
C ALA A 576 16.28 4.06 -16.73
N ALA A 577 15.61 3.68 -17.81
CA ALA A 577 15.86 2.63 -18.81
C ALA A 577 16.61 1.33 -18.41
#